data_AF-A0A0F9D432-F1
#
_entry.id   AF-A0A0F9D432-F1
#
_cell.length_a   1.000
_cell.length_b   1.000
_cell.length_c   1.000
_cell.angle_alpha   90.00
_cell.angle_beta   90.00
_cell.angle_gamma   90.00
#
_symmetry.space_group_name_H-M   'P 1'
#
loop_
_entity.id
_entity.type
_entity.pdbx_description
1 polymer ?
#
loop_
_entity_poly.entity_id
_entity_poly.type
_entity_poly.pdbx_seq_one_letter_code
_entity_poly.pdbx_strand_id
1 'polypeptide(L)'
;DFTGDSNTAPPELSYFEPFAVPQSKKVPINIIQLHLSRDTKLDIGQEARSAAEQLSDLTTLDETSAPLKASGPWGEKKDMYLKSLRLISVLQEPDSETEYLVELALQERKVS
;
A
#
# COMPACT_ATOMS: atom_id res chain seq x y z
N ASP A 1 33.16 -1.92 30.53
CA ASP A 1 34.09 -2.06 31.66
C ASP A 1 33.94 -0.81 32.52
N PHE A 2 33.90 -0.94 33.85
CA PHE A 2 33.75 0.21 34.76
C PHE A 2 35.05 0.42 35.52
N THR A 3 35.77 1.48 35.18
CA THR A 3 37.06 1.83 35.80
C THR A 3 36.97 3.24 36.38
N GLY A 4 36.95 3.36 37.71
CA GLY A 4 37.09 4.65 38.40
C GLY A 4 36.65 4.65 39.87
N ASP A 5 37.56 5.06 40.77
CA ASP A 5 37.27 5.41 42.17
C ASP A 5 36.67 6.83 42.25
N SER A 6 35.51 6.95 42.90
CA SER A 6 34.71 8.18 43.01
C SER A 6 35.36 9.33 43.79
N ASN A 7 36.59 9.22 44.27
CA ASN A 7 37.20 10.25 45.12
C ASN A 7 38.02 11.33 44.41
N THR A 8 38.33 11.22 43.10
CA THR A 8 39.14 12.27 42.41
C THR A 8 38.72 12.65 40.98
N ALA A 9 37.84 11.90 40.31
CA ALA A 9 37.23 12.31 39.04
C ALA A 9 35.87 11.58 38.80
N PRO A 10 34.94 12.14 38.00
CA PRO A 10 33.69 11.46 37.66
C PRO A 10 33.98 10.12 36.96
N PRO A 11 33.33 9.01 37.35
CA PRO A 11 33.61 7.71 36.74
C PRO A 11 33.12 7.66 35.28
N GLU A 12 33.99 7.20 34.38
CA GLU A 12 33.69 7.03 32.96
C GLU A 12 33.12 5.64 32.68
N LEU A 13 31.91 5.57 32.11
CA LEU A 13 31.27 4.33 31.67
C LEU A 13 31.56 4.14 30.18
N SER A 14 32.42 3.19 29.82
CA SER A 14 32.52 2.72 28.44
C SER A 14 31.34 1.76 28.14
N TYR A 15 30.24 2.34 27.66
CA TYR A 15 29.09 1.62 27.11
C TYR A 15 29.36 1.29 25.64
N PHE A 16 29.51 0.01 25.33
CA PHE A 16 29.59 -0.48 23.96
C PHE A 16 28.16 -0.70 23.47
N GLU A 17 27.66 0.14 22.57
CA GLU A 17 26.46 -0.21 21.79
C GLU A 17 26.86 -1.33 20.82
N PRO A 18 26.36 -2.57 20.96
CA PRO A 18 26.59 -3.59 19.97
C PRO A 18 25.90 -3.12 18.68
N PHE A 19 26.70 -2.62 17.74
CA PHE A 19 26.42 -2.44 16.31
C PHE A 19 24.93 -2.48 15.98
N ALA A 20 24.31 -1.31 15.87
CA ALA A 20 22.92 -1.16 15.45
C ALA A 20 22.63 -2.09 14.25
N VAL A 21 22.00 -3.22 14.53
CA VAL A 21 21.62 -4.18 13.49
C VAL A 21 20.63 -3.43 12.61
N PRO A 22 20.82 -3.33 11.28
CA PRO A 22 19.85 -2.68 10.42
C PRO A 22 18.54 -3.44 10.54
N GLN A 23 17.62 -2.92 11.36
CA GLN A 23 16.26 -3.40 11.45
C GLN A 23 15.64 -3.16 10.08
N SER A 24 15.36 -4.24 9.34
CA SER A 24 14.60 -4.18 8.10
C SER A 24 13.27 -3.48 8.39
N LYS A 25 13.17 -2.18 8.05
CA LYS A 25 11.91 -1.46 8.07
C LYS A 25 11.07 -2.03 6.93
N LYS A 26 10.34 -3.11 7.22
CA LYS A 26 9.39 -3.69 6.27
C LYS A 26 8.35 -2.63 5.96
N VAL A 27 8.31 -2.23 4.70
CA VAL A 27 7.27 -1.35 4.20
C VAL A 27 5.95 -2.10 4.26
N PRO A 28 4.89 -1.53 4.87
CA PRO A 28 3.60 -2.19 4.97
C PRO A 28 3.00 -2.39 3.57
N ILE A 29 2.45 -3.59 3.36
CA ILE A 29 1.69 -3.94 2.16
C ILE A 29 0.23 -4.05 2.60
N ASN A 30 -0.63 -3.24 2.01
CA ASN A 30 -2.07 -3.24 2.24
C ASN A 30 -2.74 -4.09 1.17
N ILE A 31 -3.40 -5.17 1.58
CA ILE A 31 -4.17 -6.02 0.67
C ILE A 31 -5.63 -5.60 0.78
N ILE A 32 -6.23 -5.21 -0.35
CA ILE A 32 -7.63 -4.78 -0.42
C ILE A 32 -8.37 -5.59 -1.49
N GLN A 33 -9.65 -5.84 -1.25
CA GLN A 33 -10.55 -6.40 -2.26
C GLN A 33 -11.41 -5.29 -2.82
N LEU A 34 -11.44 -5.18 -4.15
CA LEU A 34 -12.19 -4.17 -4.87
C LEU A 34 -13.20 -4.86 -5.78
N HIS A 35 -14.46 -4.45 -5.65
CA HIS A 35 -15.53 -4.85 -6.55
C HIS A 35 -15.62 -3.82 -7.68
N LEU A 36 -15.39 -4.29 -8.91
CA LEU A 36 -15.48 -3.51 -10.14
C LEU A 36 -16.87 -3.71 -10.73
N SER A 37 -17.62 -2.63 -10.77
CA SER A 37 -18.94 -2.55 -11.41
C SER A 37 -19.12 -1.15 -12.00
N ARG A 38 -19.97 -1.06 -13.01
CA ARG A 38 -20.15 0.16 -13.80
C ARG A 38 -20.67 1.35 -12.99
N ASP A 39 -21.61 1.09 -12.08
CA ASP A 39 -22.41 2.13 -11.44
C ASP A 39 -22.09 2.36 -9.95
N THR A 40 -20.89 1.99 -9.49
CA THR A 40 -20.49 2.16 -8.08
C THR A 40 -20.33 3.61 -7.64
N LYS A 41 -20.15 4.55 -8.58
CA LYS A 41 -20.05 5.99 -8.28
C LYS A 41 -21.37 6.71 -8.57
N LEU A 42 -21.96 7.26 -7.51
CA LEU A 42 -23.09 8.20 -7.55
C LEU A 42 -22.65 9.65 -7.89
N ASP A 43 -21.48 9.84 -8.51
CA ASP A 43 -20.94 11.17 -8.78
C ASP A 43 -21.59 11.75 -10.06
N ILE A 44 -22.43 12.77 -9.87
CA ILE A 44 -23.24 13.42 -10.90
C ILE A 44 -22.32 14.21 -11.84
N GLY A 45 -21.75 13.55 -12.86
CA GLY A 45 -20.96 14.24 -13.90
C GLY A 45 -19.76 13.47 -14.46
N GLN A 46 -19.47 12.25 -14.00
CA GLN A 46 -18.42 11.40 -14.57
C GLN A 46 -19.06 10.22 -15.30
N GLU A 47 -18.66 9.96 -16.55
CA GLU A 47 -19.16 8.79 -17.29
C GLU A 47 -18.83 7.50 -16.53
N ALA A 48 -19.86 6.68 -16.31
CA ALA A 48 -19.75 5.37 -15.68
C ALA A 48 -18.91 4.45 -16.57
N ARG A 49 -17.64 4.23 -16.17
CA ARG A 49 -16.71 3.30 -16.83
C ARG A 49 -17.18 1.87 -16.59
N SER A 50 -17.16 1.06 -17.64
CA SER A 50 -17.49 -0.37 -17.53
C SER A 50 -16.52 -1.10 -16.61
N ALA A 51 -16.95 -2.21 -16.01
CA ALA A 51 -16.10 -2.99 -15.11
C ALA A 51 -14.87 -3.58 -15.85
N ALA A 52 -15.02 -3.87 -17.14
CA ALA A 52 -13.93 -4.35 -18.00
C ALA A 52 -12.86 -3.26 -18.25
N GLU A 53 -13.30 -2.02 -18.47
CA GLU A 53 -12.37 -0.88 -18.60
C GLU A 53 -11.63 -0.62 -17.29
N GLN A 54 -12.34 -0.68 -16.14
CA GLN A 54 -11.72 -0.53 -14.82
C GLN A 54 -10.65 -1.59 -14.57
N LEU A 55 -10.90 -2.85 -14.97
CA LEU A 55 -9.92 -3.93 -14.86
C LEU A 55 -8.70 -3.72 -15.77
N SER A 56 -8.93 -3.24 -16.99
CA SER A 56 -7.86 -2.91 -17.93
C SER A 56 -6.95 -1.79 -17.41
N ASP A 57 -7.56 -0.75 -16.82
CA ASP A 57 -6.82 0.36 -16.23
C ASP A 57 -5.97 -0.11 -15.04
N LEU A 58 -6.51 -0.97 -14.17
CA LEU A 58 -5.76 -1.57 -13.06
C LEU A 58 -4.61 -2.46 -13.53
N THR A 59 -4.81 -3.21 -14.61
CA THR A 59 -3.76 -4.06 -15.21
C THR A 59 -2.64 -3.19 -15.75
N THR A 60 -2.98 -2.09 -16.44
CA THR A 60 -2.01 -1.12 -16.92
C THR A 60 -1.21 -0.49 -15.78
N LEU A 61 -1.85 -0.19 -14.64
CA LEU A 61 -1.17 0.33 -13.45
C LEU A 61 -0.20 -0.68 -12.82
N ASP A 62 -0.55 -1.96 -12.81
CA ASP A 62 0.34 -3.04 -12.33
C ASP A 62 1.58 -3.15 -13.22
N GLU A 63 1.38 -3.17 -14.55
CA GLU A 63 2.47 -3.27 -15.54
C GLU A 63 3.39 -2.05 -15.54
N THR A 64 2.82 -0.85 -15.48
CA THR A 64 3.59 0.40 -15.52
C THR A 64 4.21 0.76 -14.19
N SER A 65 3.83 0.08 -13.09
CA SER A 65 4.24 0.42 -11.72
C SER A 65 4.05 1.91 -11.38
N ALA A 66 3.01 2.53 -11.94
CA ALA A 66 2.71 3.94 -11.73
C ALA A 66 2.14 4.20 -10.33
N PRO A 67 2.40 5.37 -9.72
CA PRO A 67 1.80 5.72 -8.45
C PRO A 67 0.31 6.01 -8.61
N LEU A 68 -0.49 5.49 -7.68
CA LEU A 68 -1.91 5.82 -7.53
C LEU A 68 -2.13 6.58 -6.22
N LYS A 69 -3.07 7.53 -6.25
CA LYS A 69 -3.51 8.24 -5.05
C LYS A 69 -4.57 7.40 -4.36
N ALA A 70 -4.18 6.71 -3.28
CA ALA A 70 -5.12 6.05 -2.41
C ALA A 70 -5.57 7.01 -1.32
N SER A 71 -6.88 7.11 -1.13
CA SER A 71 -7.46 7.80 0.02
C SER A 71 -7.73 6.76 1.11
N GLY A 72 -7.05 6.87 2.24
CA GLY A 72 -7.33 6.02 3.39
C GLY A 72 -8.72 6.29 4.01
N PRO A 73 -9.16 5.48 4.99
CA PRO A 73 -10.43 5.68 5.70
C PRO A 73 -10.53 7.02 6.45
N TRP A 74 -9.41 7.73 6.60
CA TRP A 74 -9.32 9.07 7.21
C TRP A 74 -9.06 10.19 6.19
N GLY A 75 -9.21 9.91 4.88
CA GLY A 75 -9.10 10.92 3.81
C GLY A 75 -7.67 11.32 3.43
N GLU A 76 -6.65 10.69 4.01
CA GLU A 76 -5.26 10.95 3.63
C GLU A 76 -4.99 10.45 2.21
N LYS A 77 -4.59 11.36 1.32
CA LYS A 77 -4.16 11.03 -0.04
C LYS A 77 -2.68 10.68 -0.03
N LYS A 78 -2.37 9.39 -0.09
CA LYS A 78 -0.98 8.89 -0.13
C LYS A 78 -0.68 8.31 -1.51
N ASP A 79 0.56 8.49 -1.94
CA ASP A 79 1.09 7.81 -3.11
C ASP A 79 1.33 6.34 -2.76
N MET A 80 0.52 5.47 -3.33
CA MET A 80 0.65 4.03 -3.22
C MET A 80 1.01 3.45 -4.57
N TYR A 81 1.69 2.31 -4.56
CA TYR A 81 2.09 1.59 -5.76
C TYR A 81 1.39 0.25 -5.74
N LEU A 82 0.81 -0.13 -6.88
CA LEU A 82 0.29 -1.47 -7.06
C LEU A 82 1.47 -2.43 -7.18
N LYS A 83 1.45 -3.48 -6.35
CA LYS A 83 2.49 -4.50 -6.30
C LYS A 83 2.02 -5.82 -6.91
N SER A 84 0.72 -6.07 -6.80
CA SER A 84 0.09 -7.25 -7.36
C SER A 84 -1.38 -6.95 -7.57
N LEU A 85 -1.88 -7.34 -8.74
CA LEU A 85 -3.29 -7.46 -9.05
C LEU A 85 -3.64 -8.95 -9.18
N ARG A 86 -4.73 -9.37 -8.55
CA ARG A 86 -5.25 -10.73 -8.67
C ARG A 86 -6.75 -10.70 -8.93
N LEU A 87 -7.20 -11.37 -9.99
CA LEU A 87 -8.62 -11.60 -10.22
C LEU A 87 -9.10 -12.73 -9.30
N ILE A 88 -10.10 -12.45 -8.46
CA ILE A 88 -10.67 -13.40 -7.49
C ILE A 88 -11.91 -14.08 -8.06
N SER A 89 -12.84 -13.29 -8.60
CA SER A 89 -14.09 -13.81 -9.14
C SER A 89 -14.58 -12.96 -10.31
N VAL A 90 -15.29 -13.63 -11.22
CA VAL A 90 -16.05 -12.99 -12.29
C VAL A 90 -17.52 -13.25 -11.99
N LEU A 91 -18.29 -12.18 -11.86
CA LEU A 91 -19.71 -12.19 -11.54
C LEU A 91 -20.45 -11.79 -12.81
N GLN A 92 -21.11 -12.74 -13.46
CA GLN A 92 -21.84 -12.49 -14.70
C GLN A 92 -23.26 -13.00 -14.55
N GLU A 93 -24.22 -12.07 -14.46
CA GLU A 93 -25.64 -12.39 -14.48
C GLU A 93 -26.19 -12.34 -15.92
N PRO A 94 -27.20 -13.16 -16.27
CA PRO A 94 -27.88 -13.04 -17.56
C PRO A 94 -28.50 -11.63 -17.67
N ASP A 95 -28.28 -10.95 -18.78
CA ASP A 95 -28.74 -9.57 -19.05
C ASP A 95 -28.10 -8.45 -18.21
N SER A 96 -27.04 -8.75 -17.44
CA SER A 96 -26.26 -7.73 -16.72
C SER A 96 -24.83 -7.61 -17.24
N GLU A 97 -24.18 -6.48 -16.95
CA GLU A 97 -22.78 -6.28 -17.25
C GLU A 97 -21.91 -7.21 -16.38
N THR A 98 -20.78 -7.68 -16.92
CA THR A 98 -19.85 -8.52 -16.17
C THR A 98 -19.18 -7.69 -15.09
N GLU A 99 -19.30 -8.12 -13.84
CA GLU A 99 -18.64 -7.54 -12.69
C GLU A 99 -17.40 -8.36 -12.30
N TYR A 100 -16.42 -7.71 -11.69
CA TYR A 100 -15.17 -8.37 -11.28
C TYR A 100 -14.87 -8.11 -9.81
N LEU A 101 -14.48 -9.16 -9.10
CA LEU A 101 -13.89 -9.03 -7.78
C LEU A 101 -12.38 -9.21 -7.92
N VAL A 102 -11.61 -8.18 -7.59
CA VAL A 102 -10.15 -8.20 -7.66
C VAL A 102 -9.54 -7.96 -6.29
N GLU A 103 -8.39 -8.56 -6.05
CA GLU A 103 -7.53 -8.32 -4.91
C GLU A 103 -6.32 -7.51 -5.38
N LEU A 104 -6.02 -6.44 -4.65
CA LEU A 104 -4.95 -5.51 -4.94
C LEU A 104 -4.01 -5.46 -3.74
N ALA A 105 -2.72 -5.64 -3.98
CA ALA A 105 -1.67 -5.41 -3.00
C ALA A 105 -1.04 -4.04 -3.22
N LEU A 106 -1.29 -3.10 -2.32
CA LEU A 106 -0.79 -1.73 -2.37
C LEU A 106 0.36 -1.53 -1.40
N GLN A 107 1.42 -0.85 -1.84
CA GLN A 107 2.58 -0.56 -1.01
C GLN A 107 2.90 0.93 -1.05
N GLU A 108 3.14 1.55 0.11
CA GLU A 108 3.67 2.91 0.18
C GLU A 108 5.16 2.89 -0.20
N ARG A 109 5.62 3.65 -1.20
CA ARG A 109 7.07 3.85 -1.39
C ARG A 109 7.46 5.20 -0.81
N LYS A 110 8.26 5.20 0.26
CA LYS A 110 8.99 6.41 0.65
C LYS A 110 10.11 6.58 -0.37
N VAL A 111 9.93 7.54 -1.28
CA VAL A 111 11.04 8.06 -2.08
C VAL A 111 11.89 8.88 -1.11
N SER A 112 13.09 8.39 -0.82
CA SER A 112 14.05 9.04 0.08
C SER A 112 14.83 10.12 -0.65
#